data_AF-A0A960A2V2-F1
#
_entry.id   AF-A0A960A2V2-F1
#
_cell.length_a   1.000
_cell.length_b   1.000
_cell.length_c   1.000
_cell.angle_alpha   90.00
_cell.angle_beta   90.00
_cell.angle_gamma   90.00
#
_symmetry.space_group_name_H-M   'P 1'
#
loop_
_entity.id
_entity.type
_entity.pdbx_description
1 polymer ?
#
loop_
_entity_poly.entity_id
_entity_poly.type
_entity_poly.pdbx_seq_one_letter_code
_entity_poly.pdbx_strand_id
1 'polypeptide(L)'
;NGAQVELLRRVSNPLGIKLGPNTAGTDAIELADRLDPNRVPGRITFIARMGADKVREKLPSIIEAVEQTGRKVAWVCDPMHGNTFETANGYKTRSYAAVVEELNGFFDVHDQLGTWPGGVHVELTGEDVTECLGGAFQLSETDLDARYETACDPRLNRSQSLELAFMIAERLNQSRLLRRVPQRVPDWNE
;
A
#
# COMPACT_ATOMS: atom_id res chain seq x y z
N ASN A 1 6.68 -7.26 20.94
CA ASN A 1 7.97 -7.75 21.50
C ASN A 1 8.68 -8.75 20.59
N GLY A 2 8.63 -8.58 19.26
CA GLY A 2 9.29 -9.48 18.30
C GLY A 2 10.74 -9.06 18.02
N ALA A 3 11.58 -10.01 17.58
CA ALA A 3 12.99 -9.77 17.28
C ALA A 3 13.19 -8.70 16.19
N GLN A 4 12.30 -8.64 15.20
CA GLN A 4 12.34 -7.62 14.14
C GLN A 4 12.16 -6.21 14.71
N VAL A 5 11.23 -6.01 15.65
CA VAL A 5 11.01 -4.70 16.29
C VAL A 5 12.23 -4.30 17.12
N GLU A 6 12.84 -5.26 17.84
CA GLU A 6 14.05 -5.02 18.63
C GLU A 6 15.28 -4.67 17.79
N LEU A 7 15.40 -5.27 16.60
CA LEU A 7 16.41 -4.90 15.62
C LEU A 7 16.13 -3.50 15.07
N LEU A 8 14.92 -3.25 14.57
CA LEU A 8 14.58 -2.02 13.84
C LEU A 8 14.55 -0.78 14.73
N ARG A 9 14.28 -0.89 16.04
CA ARG A 9 14.38 0.27 16.96
C ARG A 9 15.81 0.76 17.17
N ARG A 10 16.82 -0.01 16.75
CA ARG A 10 18.25 0.32 16.91
C ARG A 10 18.89 0.88 15.63
N VAL A 11 18.16 0.93 14.52
CA VAL A 11 18.65 1.52 13.28
C VAL A 11 18.04 2.91 13.06
N SER A 12 18.72 3.73 12.27
CA SER A 12 18.29 5.10 11.96
C SER A 12 17.58 5.23 10.61
N ASN A 13 17.51 4.15 9.83
CA ASN A 13 16.81 4.13 8.55
C ASN A 13 15.32 4.47 8.73
N PRO A 14 14.67 5.07 7.71
CA PRO A 14 13.20 5.07 7.63
C PRO A 14 12.66 3.64 7.64
N LEU A 15 11.51 3.45 8.29
CA LEU A 15 10.94 2.15 8.58
C LEU A 15 9.56 2.01 7.92
N GLY A 16 9.37 0.92 7.18
CA GLY A 16 8.06 0.51 6.65
C GLY A 16 7.41 -0.56 7.54
N ILE A 17 6.14 -0.40 7.86
CA ILE A 17 5.37 -1.34 8.68
C ILE A 17 4.12 -1.75 7.91
N LYS A 18 4.00 -3.04 7.59
CA LYS A 18 2.81 -3.60 6.91
C LYS A 18 1.64 -3.68 7.90
N LEU A 19 0.51 -3.09 7.56
CA LEU A 19 -0.75 -3.18 8.30
C LEU A 19 -1.77 -3.99 7.49
N GLY A 20 -2.32 -5.02 8.11
CA GLY A 20 -3.32 -5.90 7.48
C GLY A 20 -4.72 -5.66 8.04
N PRO A 21 -5.74 -6.37 7.53
CA PRO A 21 -7.15 -6.13 7.89
C PRO A 21 -7.51 -6.42 9.35
N ASN A 22 -6.63 -7.10 10.09
CA ASN A 22 -6.81 -7.42 11.50
C ASN A 22 -6.06 -6.45 12.44
N THR A 23 -5.35 -5.46 11.88
CA THR A 23 -4.62 -4.46 12.67
C THR A 23 -5.59 -3.47 13.29
N ALA A 24 -5.51 -3.24 14.60
CA ALA A 24 -6.19 -2.15 15.27
C ALA A 24 -5.34 -0.88 15.31
N GLY A 25 -5.96 0.29 15.46
CA GLY A 25 -5.25 1.55 15.61
C GLY A 25 -4.27 1.55 16.80
N THR A 26 -4.62 0.88 17.90
CA THR A 26 -3.74 0.72 19.07
C THR A 26 -2.45 -0.04 18.75
N ASP A 27 -2.52 -1.05 17.87
CA ASP A 27 -1.35 -1.83 17.47
C ASP A 27 -0.37 -0.96 16.66
N ALA A 28 -0.90 -0.14 15.75
CA ALA A 28 -0.10 0.78 14.94
C ALA A 28 0.60 1.82 15.84
N ILE A 29 -0.10 2.36 16.83
CA ILE A 29 0.45 3.32 17.80
C ILE A 29 1.56 2.67 18.64
N GLU A 30 1.33 1.47 19.20
CA GLU A 30 2.33 0.78 20.02
C GLU A 30 3.62 0.50 19.22
N LEU A 31 3.48 0.05 17.96
CA LEU A 31 4.64 -0.16 17.09
C LEU A 31 5.39 1.14 16.80
N ALA A 32 4.67 2.23 16.51
CA ALA A 32 5.29 3.53 16.27
C ALA A 32 5.99 4.10 17.51
N ASP A 33 5.42 3.96 18.70
CA ASP A 33 6.03 4.39 19.96
C ASP A 33 7.36 3.67 20.24
N ARG A 34 7.46 2.40 19.87
CA ARG A 34 8.67 1.61 20.04
C ARG A 34 9.75 1.90 19.01
N LEU A 35 9.34 2.11 17.76
CA LEU A 35 10.24 2.24 16.61
C LEU A 35 10.67 3.68 16.35
N ASP A 36 9.86 4.65 16.77
CA ASP A 36 10.08 6.08 16.63
C ASP A 36 9.58 6.83 17.89
N PRO A 37 10.29 6.68 19.02
CA PRO A 37 9.93 7.34 20.28
C PRO A 37 10.05 8.87 20.19
N ASN A 38 10.92 9.37 19.30
CA ASN A 38 11.16 10.80 19.10
C ASN A 38 10.18 11.43 18.10
N ARG A 39 9.25 10.65 17.53
CA ARG A 39 8.20 11.11 16.60
C ARG A 39 8.76 11.86 15.39
N VAL A 40 9.88 11.38 14.85
CA VAL A 40 10.59 12.03 13.74
C VAL A 40 9.71 11.97 12.48
N PRO A 41 9.29 13.10 11.90
CA PRO A 41 8.45 13.11 10.70
C PRO A 41 9.05 12.29 9.57
N GLY A 42 8.25 11.44 8.95
CA GLY A 42 8.68 10.59 7.82
C GLY A 42 9.53 9.38 8.20
N ARG A 43 9.90 9.18 9.48
CA ARG A 43 10.61 7.95 9.91
C ARG A 43 9.73 6.71 9.78
N ILE A 44 8.45 6.80 10.09
CA ILE A 44 7.49 5.69 9.99
C ILE A 44 6.66 5.83 8.71
N THR A 45 6.65 4.76 7.92
CA THR A 45 5.72 4.56 6.82
C THR A 45 4.79 3.39 7.15
N PHE A 46 3.50 3.67 7.27
CA PHE A 46 2.49 2.63 7.39
C PHE A 46 2.03 2.18 6.00
N ILE A 47 2.15 0.89 5.73
CA ILE A 47 1.88 0.29 4.42
C ILE A 47 0.62 -0.58 4.57
N ALA A 48 -0.53 -0.05 4.16
CA ALA A 48 -1.83 -0.71 4.27
C ALA A 48 -2.02 -1.73 3.13
N ARG A 49 -2.31 -2.99 3.51
CA ARG A 49 -2.63 -4.12 2.61
C ARG A 49 -3.87 -4.82 3.11
N MET A 50 -5.01 -4.14 2.95
CA MET A 50 -6.29 -4.51 3.55
C MET A 50 -7.09 -5.49 2.68
N GLY A 51 -6.90 -5.43 1.37
CA GLY A 51 -7.80 -6.02 0.38
C GLY A 51 -8.88 -5.03 -0.07
N ALA A 52 -9.29 -5.14 -1.33
CA ALA A 52 -10.25 -4.26 -1.98
C ALA A 52 -11.61 -4.20 -1.27
N ASP A 53 -12.04 -5.34 -0.71
CA ASP A 53 -13.30 -5.50 0.01
C ASP A 53 -13.30 -4.84 1.40
N LYS A 54 -12.12 -4.61 1.99
CA LYS A 54 -11.97 -4.20 3.40
C LYS A 54 -11.37 -2.83 3.59
N VAL A 55 -10.65 -2.29 2.61
CA VAL A 55 -9.88 -1.05 2.78
C VAL A 55 -10.75 0.12 3.27
N ARG A 56 -11.95 0.29 2.70
CA ARG A 56 -12.87 1.38 3.06
C ARG A 56 -13.49 1.23 4.44
N GLU A 57 -13.62 -0.01 4.93
CA GLU A 57 -14.20 -0.29 6.24
C GLU A 57 -13.13 -0.23 7.35
N LYS A 58 -11.97 -0.84 7.12
CA LYS A 58 -10.97 -1.08 8.17
C LYS A 58 -9.97 0.06 8.34
N LEU A 59 -9.51 0.64 7.24
CA LEU A 59 -8.44 1.64 7.27
C LEU A 59 -8.80 2.95 8.01
N PRO A 60 -10.04 3.51 7.94
CA PRO A 60 -10.33 4.80 8.54
C PRO A 60 -9.99 4.89 10.03
N SER A 61 -10.42 3.90 10.81
CA SER A 61 -10.21 3.87 12.26
C SER A 61 -8.73 3.81 12.66
N ILE A 62 -7.88 3.22 11.81
CA ILE A 62 -6.42 3.14 12.04
C ILE A 62 -5.78 4.51 11.77
N ILE A 63 -6.16 5.15 10.66
CA ILE A 63 -5.65 6.49 10.31
C ILE A 63 -6.04 7.49 11.39
N GLU A 64 -7.31 7.54 11.77
CA GLU A 64 -7.80 8.47 12.80
C GLU A 64 -7.05 8.30 14.13
N ALA A 65 -6.87 7.06 14.58
CA ALA A 65 -6.15 6.78 15.82
C ALA A 65 -4.69 7.29 15.77
N VAL A 66 -3.98 7.06 14.66
CA VAL A 66 -2.60 7.52 14.49
C VAL A 66 -2.55 9.05 14.37
N GLU A 67 -3.41 9.68 13.57
CA GLU A 67 -3.44 11.14 13.39
C GLU A 67 -3.74 11.87 14.72
N GLN A 68 -4.62 11.31 15.57
CA GLN A 68 -4.91 11.83 16.91
C GLN A 68 -3.68 11.89 17.82
N THR A 69 -2.65 11.08 17.58
CA THR A 69 -1.40 11.15 18.34
C THR A 69 -0.51 12.34 17.95
N GLY A 70 -0.81 13.01 16.82
CA GLY A 70 -0.01 14.08 16.23
C GLY A 70 1.22 13.61 15.45
N ARG A 71 1.42 12.29 15.30
CA ARG A 71 2.54 11.72 14.52
C ARG A 71 2.46 12.12 13.05
N LYS A 72 3.62 12.32 12.42
CA LYS A 72 3.75 12.62 10.99
C LYS A 72 4.34 11.42 10.26
N VAL A 73 3.47 10.50 9.88
CA VAL A 73 3.79 9.26 9.17
C VAL A 73 3.53 9.40 7.68
N ALA A 74 4.13 8.54 6.87
CA ALA A 74 3.70 8.34 5.49
C ALA A 74 2.69 7.20 5.42
N TRP A 75 1.55 7.43 4.78
CA TRP A 75 0.57 6.39 4.48
C TRP A 75 0.80 5.87 3.07
N VAL A 76 1.02 4.56 2.92
CA VAL A 76 1.29 3.91 1.63
C VAL A 76 0.31 2.77 1.44
N CYS A 77 -0.23 2.62 0.23
CA CYS A 77 -1.06 1.48 -0.12
C CYS A 77 -0.21 0.37 -0.75
N ASP A 78 -0.38 -0.85 -0.27
CA ASP A 78 0.08 -2.09 -0.88
C ASP A 78 -1.16 -2.89 -1.35
N PRO A 79 -1.61 -2.65 -2.59
CA PRO A 79 -2.82 -3.26 -3.12
C PRO A 79 -2.60 -4.70 -3.61
N MET A 80 -1.43 -5.28 -3.34
CA MET A 80 -1.03 -6.58 -3.90
C MET A 80 -1.34 -7.70 -2.91
N HIS A 81 -0.79 -7.59 -1.71
CA HIS A 81 -0.78 -8.68 -0.73
C HIS A 81 -2.13 -8.95 -0.07
N GLY A 82 -3.07 -7.99 -0.11
CA GLY A 82 -4.44 -8.18 0.36
C GLY A 82 -5.35 -8.89 -0.64
N ASN A 83 -4.96 -8.97 -1.91
CA ASN A 83 -5.83 -9.39 -3.02
C ASN A 83 -5.37 -10.68 -3.73
N THR A 84 -4.53 -11.49 -3.07
CA THR A 84 -4.03 -12.75 -3.64
C THR A 84 -5.05 -13.88 -3.43
N PHE A 85 -5.30 -14.67 -4.46
CA PHE A 85 -6.11 -15.87 -4.41
C PHE A 85 -5.47 -16.99 -5.25
N GLU A 86 -5.99 -18.21 -5.11
CA GLU A 86 -5.52 -19.37 -5.87
C GLU A 86 -6.59 -19.80 -6.88
N THR A 87 -6.20 -20.03 -8.12
CA THR A 87 -7.07 -20.46 -9.21
C THR A 87 -7.32 -21.96 -9.17
N ALA A 88 -8.29 -22.44 -9.96
CA ALA A 88 -8.60 -23.87 -10.03
C ALA A 88 -7.44 -24.71 -10.60
N ASN A 89 -6.55 -24.12 -11.40
CA ASN A 89 -5.34 -24.74 -11.93
C ASN A 89 -4.10 -24.60 -11.01
N GLY A 90 -4.27 -24.13 -9.76
CA GLY A 90 -3.22 -24.13 -8.73
C GLY A 90 -2.24 -22.97 -8.79
N TYR A 91 -2.48 -21.96 -9.63
CA TYR A 91 -1.68 -20.75 -9.65
C TYR A 91 -2.18 -19.75 -8.61
N LYS A 92 -1.25 -19.17 -7.86
CA LYS A 92 -1.53 -17.95 -7.11
C LYS A 92 -1.63 -16.79 -8.10
N THR A 93 -2.69 -16.01 -8.04
CA THR A 93 -2.85 -14.83 -8.88
C THR A 93 -3.51 -13.70 -8.12
N ARG A 94 -3.62 -12.55 -8.79
CA ARG A 94 -4.30 -11.35 -8.31
C ARG A 94 -5.14 -10.82 -9.45
N SER A 95 -6.32 -10.29 -9.14
CA SER A 95 -7.14 -9.57 -10.10
C SER A 95 -6.67 -8.13 -10.19
N TYR A 96 -6.30 -7.67 -11.39
CA TYR A 96 -5.94 -6.26 -11.62
C TYR A 96 -7.06 -5.31 -11.18
N ALA A 97 -8.33 -5.69 -11.39
CA ALA A 97 -9.47 -4.90 -10.94
C ALA A 97 -9.50 -4.76 -9.42
N ALA A 98 -9.19 -5.82 -8.67
CA ALA A 98 -9.11 -5.75 -7.21
C ALA A 98 -7.92 -4.89 -6.74
N VAL A 99 -6.76 -4.97 -7.40
CA VAL A 99 -5.60 -4.12 -7.13
C VAL A 99 -5.97 -2.63 -7.30
N VAL A 100 -6.63 -2.28 -8.41
CA VAL A 100 -7.12 -0.92 -8.66
C VAL A 100 -8.16 -0.50 -7.63
N GLU A 101 -9.06 -1.41 -7.27
CA GLU A 101 -10.15 -1.10 -6.33
C GLU A 101 -9.66 -0.84 -4.90
N GLU A 102 -8.64 -1.57 -4.43
CA GLU A 102 -8.01 -1.27 -3.15
C GLU A 102 -7.32 0.10 -3.16
N LEU A 103 -6.61 0.44 -4.25
CA LEU A 103 -6.03 1.77 -4.40
C LEU A 103 -7.10 2.86 -4.41
N ASN A 104 -8.18 2.66 -5.15
CA ASN A 104 -9.28 3.61 -5.17
C ASN A 104 -9.86 3.80 -3.77
N GLY A 105 -10.11 2.73 -3.03
CA GLY A 105 -10.60 2.80 -1.67
C GLY A 105 -9.62 3.46 -0.70
N PHE A 106 -8.32 3.24 -0.87
CA PHE A 106 -7.28 3.94 -0.10
C PHE A 106 -7.34 5.45 -0.32
N PHE A 107 -7.43 5.92 -1.58
CA PHE A 107 -7.60 7.34 -1.87
C PHE A 107 -8.93 7.88 -1.33
N ASP A 108 -10.04 7.14 -1.46
CA ASP A 108 -11.36 7.53 -0.95
C ASP A 108 -11.33 7.79 0.56
N VAL A 109 -10.69 6.90 1.32
CA VAL A 109 -10.51 7.04 2.77
C VAL A 109 -9.70 8.30 3.10
N HIS A 110 -8.61 8.54 2.39
CA HIS A 110 -7.80 9.74 2.60
C HIS A 110 -8.56 11.03 2.26
N ASP A 111 -9.36 11.04 1.20
CA ASP A 111 -10.22 12.17 0.83
C ASP A 111 -11.30 12.42 1.89
N GLN A 112 -11.95 11.36 2.39
CA GLN A 112 -12.93 11.45 3.46
C GLN A 112 -12.35 12.03 4.76
N LEU A 113 -11.16 11.58 5.14
CA LEU A 113 -10.50 11.99 6.38
C LEU A 113 -9.70 13.29 6.26
N GLY A 114 -9.56 13.85 5.04
CA GLY A 114 -8.72 15.02 4.79
C GLY A 114 -7.23 14.77 5.04
N THR A 115 -6.76 13.53 4.89
CA THR A 115 -5.37 13.11 5.11
C THR A 115 -4.65 12.87 3.78
N TRP A 116 -3.33 12.67 3.82
CA TRP A 116 -2.51 12.55 2.60
C TRP A 116 -2.22 11.09 2.23
N PRO A 117 -2.60 10.61 1.02
CA PRO A 117 -2.17 9.31 0.51
C PRO A 117 -0.71 9.42 0.03
N GLY A 118 0.20 9.05 0.91
CA GLY A 118 1.64 9.27 0.79
C GLY A 118 2.36 8.46 -0.29
N GLY A 119 1.80 7.34 -0.76
CA GLY A 119 2.40 6.57 -1.85
C GLY A 119 1.79 5.20 -2.09
N VAL A 120 2.47 4.43 -2.92
CA VAL A 120 2.10 3.07 -3.36
C VAL A 120 3.30 2.13 -3.29
N HIS A 121 3.05 0.87 -2.90
CA HIS A 121 4.02 -0.21 -2.83
C HIS A 121 3.48 -1.39 -3.64
N VAL A 122 4.05 -1.64 -4.81
CA VAL A 122 3.58 -2.68 -5.75
C VAL A 122 4.68 -3.64 -6.14
N GLU A 123 4.28 -4.86 -6.49
CA GLU A 123 5.16 -5.88 -7.06
C GLU A 123 4.96 -5.90 -8.57
N LEU A 124 6.01 -5.56 -9.32
CA LEU A 124 5.96 -5.45 -10.76
C LEU A 124 7.21 -6.00 -11.43
N THR A 125 7.11 -6.25 -12.73
CA THR A 125 8.24 -6.54 -13.61
C THR A 125 8.08 -5.80 -14.93
N GLY A 126 9.20 -5.47 -15.58
CA GLY A 126 9.23 -4.88 -16.92
C GLY A 126 8.93 -5.88 -18.04
N GLU A 127 8.79 -7.16 -17.69
CA GLU A 127 8.51 -8.25 -18.61
C GLU A 127 7.00 -8.38 -18.91
N ASP A 128 6.68 -8.91 -20.09
CA ASP A 128 5.32 -9.26 -20.50
C ASP A 128 4.92 -10.65 -19.95
N VAL A 129 4.89 -10.76 -18.62
CA VAL A 129 4.47 -11.97 -17.88
C VAL A 129 2.95 -12.08 -17.77
N THR A 130 2.47 -13.29 -17.49
CA THR A 130 1.05 -13.63 -17.31
C THR A 130 0.79 -14.06 -15.87
N GLU A 131 1.07 -13.18 -14.91
CA GLU A 131 1.01 -13.52 -13.48
C GLU A 131 -0.25 -13.00 -12.78
N CYS A 132 -0.75 -11.81 -13.17
CA CYS A 132 -1.99 -11.21 -12.68
C CYS A 132 -3.07 -11.17 -13.77
N LEU A 133 -4.31 -11.44 -13.39
CA LEU A 133 -5.48 -11.43 -14.29
C LEU A 133 -5.93 -10.01 -14.65
N GLY A 134 -6.56 -9.85 -15.80
CA GLY A 134 -7.16 -8.60 -16.27
C GLY A 134 -6.14 -7.59 -16.82
N GLY A 135 -6.42 -6.30 -16.60
CA GLY A 135 -5.73 -5.18 -17.25
C GLY A 135 -6.13 -5.02 -18.71
N ALA A 136 -5.45 -4.12 -19.44
CA ALA A 136 -5.76 -3.81 -20.83
C ALA A 136 -5.82 -5.04 -21.78
N PHE A 137 -5.04 -6.08 -21.49
CA PHE A 137 -5.00 -7.31 -22.29
C PHE A 137 -5.98 -8.40 -21.83
N GLN A 138 -6.77 -8.16 -20.78
CA GLN A 138 -7.82 -9.07 -20.29
C GLN A 138 -7.32 -10.50 -20.02
N LEU A 139 -6.15 -10.63 -19.38
CA LEU A 139 -5.57 -11.93 -19.04
C LEU A 139 -6.54 -12.74 -18.17
N SER A 140 -6.72 -14.00 -18.53
CA SER A 140 -7.59 -14.96 -17.86
C SER A 140 -6.79 -16.08 -17.20
N GLU A 141 -7.45 -16.94 -16.43
CA GLU A 141 -6.78 -18.06 -15.77
C GLU A 141 -6.09 -19.03 -16.75
N THR A 142 -6.58 -19.11 -18.00
CA THR A 142 -5.98 -19.96 -19.05
C THR A 142 -4.72 -19.37 -19.65
N ASP A 143 -4.44 -18.09 -19.41
CA ASP A 143 -3.24 -17.43 -19.92
C ASP A 143 -2.07 -17.54 -18.94
N LEU A 144 -2.33 -17.94 -17.68
CA LEU A 144 -1.34 -17.90 -16.61
C LEU A 144 -0.10 -18.73 -16.93
N ASP A 145 -0.28 -19.95 -17.44
CA ASP A 145 0.81 -20.89 -17.72
C ASP A 145 1.71 -20.51 -18.91
N ALA A 146 1.31 -19.50 -19.70
CA ALA A 146 2.08 -19.06 -20.86
C ALA A 146 3.45 -18.47 -20.45
N ARG A 147 3.47 -17.60 -19.43
CA ARG A 147 4.67 -16.93 -18.91
C ARG A 147 4.54 -16.58 -17.41
N TYR A 148 4.35 -17.60 -16.58
CA TYR A 148 4.40 -17.48 -15.12
C TYR A 148 5.84 -17.62 -14.60
N GLU A 149 6.53 -16.51 -14.34
CA GLU A 149 8.00 -16.51 -14.12
C GLU A 149 8.42 -16.08 -12.70
N THR A 150 7.48 -15.69 -11.85
CA THR A 150 7.77 -15.31 -10.46
C THR A 150 8.26 -16.49 -9.64
N ALA A 151 9.17 -16.21 -8.70
CA ALA A 151 9.62 -17.19 -7.71
C ALA A 151 8.70 -17.26 -6.48
N CYS A 152 7.80 -16.30 -6.31
CA CYS A 152 6.95 -16.19 -5.12
C CYS A 152 5.55 -15.71 -5.52
N ASP A 153 5.30 -14.40 -5.40
CA ASP A 153 3.97 -13.83 -5.63
C ASP A 153 3.82 -13.28 -7.06
N PRO A 154 2.60 -13.31 -7.62
CA PRO A 154 2.29 -12.86 -8.97
C PRO A 154 2.47 -11.33 -9.10
N ARG A 155 3.27 -10.89 -10.05
CA ARG A 155 3.62 -9.47 -10.25
C ARG A 155 2.73 -8.84 -11.33
N LEU A 156 2.57 -7.52 -11.28
CA LEU A 156 2.05 -6.78 -12.41
C LEU A 156 3.07 -6.82 -13.56
N ASN A 157 2.60 -7.11 -14.77
CA ASN A 157 3.44 -6.98 -15.96
C ASN A 157 3.64 -5.51 -16.35
N ARG A 158 4.48 -5.26 -17.35
CA ARG A 158 4.80 -3.91 -17.84
C ARG A 158 3.56 -3.06 -18.14
N SER A 159 2.57 -3.65 -18.80
CA SER A 159 1.39 -2.93 -19.28
C SER A 159 0.41 -2.63 -18.14
N GLN A 160 0.15 -3.61 -17.28
CA GLN A 160 -0.63 -3.41 -16.06
C GLN A 160 0.01 -2.37 -15.13
N SER A 161 1.34 -2.35 -15.04
CA SER A 161 2.09 -1.38 -14.22
C SER A 161 1.94 0.06 -14.73
N LEU A 162 2.01 0.25 -16.05
CA LEU A 162 1.79 1.57 -16.67
C LEU A 162 0.34 2.03 -16.52
N GLU A 163 -0.61 1.12 -16.74
CA GLU A 163 -2.04 1.40 -16.55
C GLU A 163 -2.33 1.86 -15.12
N LEU A 164 -1.76 1.19 -14.13
CA LEU A 164 -1.87 1.56 -12.72
C LEU A 164 -1.28 2.95 -12.44
N ALA A 165 -0.12 3.27 -13.04
CA ALA A 165 0.52 4.57 -12.88
C ALA A 165 -0.35 5.72 -13.42
N PHE A 166 -1.02 5.53 -14.56
CA PHE A 166 -1.95 6.52 -15.10
C PHE A 166 -3.17 6.73 -14.19
N MET A 167 -3.74 5.64 -13.65
CA MET A 167 -4.85 5.74 -12.68
C MET A 167 -4.43 6.52 -11.43
N ILE A 168 -3.26 6.22 -10.86
CA ILE A 168 -2.72 6.96 -9.69
C ILE A 168 -2.53 8.45 -10.02
N ALA A 169 -2.00 8.77 -11.20
CA ALA A 169 -1.81 10.15 -11.64
C ALA A 169 -3.16 10.88 -11.77
N GLU A 170 -4.20 10.22 -12.27
CA GLU A 170 -5.55 10.77 -12.34
C GLU A 170 -6.12 11.04 -10.94
N ARG A 171 -6.05 10.08 -10.02
CA ARG A 171 -6.51 10.23 -8.63
C ARG A 171 -5.80 11.39 -7.93
N LEU A 172 -4.47 11.50 -8.08
CA LEU A 172 -3.70 12.61 -7.51
C LEU A 172 -4.12 13.97 -8.08
N ASN A 173 -4.41 14.05 -9.37
CA ASN A 173 -4.86 15.30 -10.01
C ASN A 173 -6.27 15.70 -9.58
N GLN A 174 -7.19 14.74 -9.45
CA GLN A 174 -8.56 14.99 -8.99
C GLN A 174 -8.58 15.51 -7.55
N SER A 175 -7.84 14.86 -6.65
CA SER A 175 -7.80 15.27 -5.23
C SER A 175 -6.94 16.51 -4.96
N ARG A 176 -6.14 16.98 -5.92
CA ARG A 176 -5.27 18.16 -5.78
C ARG A 176 -6.07 19.43 -5.41
N LEU A 177 -7.31 19.53 -5.87
CA LEU A 177 -8.19 20.67 -5.56
C LEU A 177 -8.80 20.59 -4.15
N LEU A 178 -8.86 19.38 -3.56
CA LEU A 178 -9.50 19.12 -2.28
C LEU A 178 -8.53 19.18 -1.09
N ARG A 179 -7.22 19.11 -1.35
CA ARG A 179 -6.20 18.90 -0.30
C ARG A 179 -5.33 20.12 -0.06
N ARG A 180 -5.04 20.38 1.23
CA ARG A 180 -4.01 21.34 1.64
C ARG A 180 -2.64 20.83 1.21
N VAL A 181 -1.80 21.73 0.67
CA VAL A 181 -0.39 21.42 0.37
C VAL A 181 0.28 20.95 1.67
N PRO A 182 0.95 19.78 1.70
CA PRO A 182 1.67 19.33 2.88
C PRO A 182 2.69 20.38 3.33
N GLN A 183 2.83 20.61 4.63
CA GLN A 183 3.93 21.42 5.14
C GLN A 183 5.25 20.76 4.70
N ARG A 184 6.16 21.58 4.15
CA ARG A 184 7.54 21.12 3.90
C ARG A 184 8.13 20.66 5.23
N VAL A 185 8.56 19.41 5.27
CA VAL A 185 9.41 18.90 6.34
C VAL A 185 10.78 19.60 6.21
N PRO A 186 11.45 19.96 7.33
CA PRO A 186 12.80 20.49 7.31
C PRO A 186 13.75 19.58 6.54
N ASP A 187 14.76 20.16 5.90
CA ASP A 187 15.77 19.38 5.19
C ASP A 187 16.50 18.49 6.20
N TRP A 188 16.77 17.22 5.84
CA TRP A 188 17.42 16.25 6.73
C TRP A 188 18.90 16.59 7.03
N ASN A 189 19.38 17.72 6.50
CA ASN A 189 20.74 18.24 6.62
C ASN A 189 20.87 19.40 7.62
N GLU A 190 19.81 19.75 8.36
CA GLU A 190 19.86 20.74 9.46
C GLU A 190 19.93 20.09 10.85
#